data_AF-A0A643INP1-F1
#
_entry.id   AF-A0A643INP1-F1
#
_cell.length_a   1.000
_cell.length_b   1.000
_cell.length_c   1.000
_cell.angle_alpha   90.00
_cell.angle_beta   90.00
_cell.angle_gamma   90.00
#
_symmetry.space_group_name_H-M   'P 1'
#
loop_
_entity.id
_entity.type
_entity.pdbx_description
1 polymer ?
#
loop_
_entity_poly.entity_id
_entity_poly.type
_entity_poly.pdbx_seq_one_letter_code
_entity_poly.pdbx_strand_id
1 'polypeptide(L)'
;WEFWLPLMSGARLHLAPAELGTSLESLWGLVEAQRINVLQMPPSLLQALLPFAGDDQLDSLRLLCCGGEALSGALLEQLGRRWNGELVNLYGPTEATIDACCFSAPVKEVGGEIPIGAP
;
A
#
# COMPACT_ATOMS: atom_id res chain seq x y z
N TRP A 1 -7.15 -8.92 3.26
CA TRP A 1 -6.88 -10.13 2.43
C TRP A 1 -5.46 -10.69 2.60
N GLU A 2 -4.59 -10.03 3.36
CA GLU A 2 -3.16 -10.37 3.51
C GLU A 2 -2.86 -11.78 4.02
N PHE A 3 -3.75 -12.39 4.82
CA PHE A 3 -3.56 -13.78 5.26
C PHE A 3 -3.82 -14.80 4.14
N TRP A 4 -4.96 -14.69 3.46
CA TRP A 4 -5.45 -15.74 2.56
C TRP A 4 -4.84 -15.67 1.17
N LEU A 5 -4.69 -14.46 0.61
CA LEU A 5 -4.16 -14.28 -0.74
C LEU A 5 -2.79 -14.96 -0.96
N PRO A 6 -1.76 -14.76 -0.11
CA PRO A 6 -0.47 -15.41 -0.31
C PRO A 6 -0.56 -16.93 -0.13
N LEU A 7 -1.31 -17.41 0.87
CA LEU A 7 -1.45 -18.84 1.14
C LEU A 7 -2.17 -19.59 0.02
N MET A 8 -3.10 -18.93 -0.67
CA MET A 8 -3.83 -19.50 -1.81
C MET A 8 -3.08 -19.39 -3.14
N SER A 9 -2.06 -18.52 -3.24
CA SER A 9 -1.32 -18.25 -4.48
C SER A 9 0.11 -18.79 -4.50
N GLY A 10 0.54 -19.46 -3.43
CA GLY A 10 1.93 -19.94 -3.27
C GLY A 10 2.93 -18.82 -2.99
N ALA A 11 2.47 -17.64 -2.60
CA ALA A 11 3.32 -16.54 -2.18
C ALA A 11 3.70 -16.65 -0.70
N ARG A 12 4.63 -15.80 -0.28
CA ARG A 12 5.11 -15.74 1.11
C ARG A 12 4.33 -14.68 1.89
N LEU A 13 3.84 -15.04 3.07
CA LEU A 13 3.30 -14.11 4.06
C LEU A 13 4.39 -13.79 5.09
N HIS A 14 4.70 -12.50 5.25
CA HIS A 14 5.54 -12.02 6.34
C HIS A 14 4.67 -11.50 7.47
N LEU A 15 4.80 -12.09 8.65
CA LEU A 15 4.18 -11.55 9.86
C LEU A 15 5.08 -10.43 10.40
N ALA A 16 4.51 -9.24 10.55
CA ALA A 16 5.23 -8.13 11.13
C ALA A 16 5.67 -8.46 12.58
N PRO A 17 6.89 -8.09 12.98
CA PRO A 17 7.33 -8.25 14.37
C PRO A 17 6.48 -7.37 15.29
N ALA A 18 6.28 -7.80 16.54
CA ALA A 18 5.39 -7.11 17.49
C ALA A 18 5.84 -5.66 17.75
N GLU A 19 7.15 -5.44 17.69
CA GLU A 19 7.83 -4.16 17.89
C GLU A 19 7.48 -3.13 16.81
N LEU A 20 7.04 -3.58 15.62
CA LEU A 20 6.63 -2.66 14.54
C LEU A 20 5.44 -1.79 14.95
N GLY A 21 4.55 -2.31 15.80
CA GLY A 21 3.43 -1.52 16.34
C GLY A 21 3.87 -0.33 17.20
N THR A 22 5.12 -0.35 17.69
CA THR A 22 5.69 0.72 18.53
C THR A 22 6.68 1.63 17.79
N SER A 23 7.19 1.20 16.63
CA SER A 23 8.03 2.04 15.75
C SER A 23 7.69 1.76 14.29
N LEU A 24 6.61 2.39 13.84
CA LEU A 24 6.13 2.26 12.47
C LEU A 24 7.12 2.84 11.46
N GLU A 25 8.02 3.73 11.88
CA GLU A 25 9.07 4.30 11.04
C GLU A 25 10.05 3.22 10.54
N SER A 26 10.15 2.09 11.24
CA SER A 26 10.98 0.95 10.82
C SER A 26 10.37 0.11 9.69
N LEU A 27 9.12 0.38 9.29
CA LEU A 27 8.41 -0.39 8.26
C LEU A 27 9.20 -0.47 6.94
N TRP A 28 9.75 0.64 6.46
CA TRP A 28 10.45 0.64 5.17
C TRP A 28 11.74 -0.17 5.18
N GLY A 29 12.45 -0.19 6.31
CA GLY A 29 13.59 -1.09 6.51
C GLY A 29 13.16 -2.57 6.48
N LEU A 30 11.97 -2.90 7.01
CA LEU A 30 11.43 -4.26 6.90
C LEU A 30 11.01 -4.59 5.46
N VAL A 31 10.39 -3.64 4.74
CA VAL A 31 10.01 -3.80 3.32
C VAL A 31 11.24 -4.13 2.49
N GLU A 32 12.32 -3.35 2.65
CA GLU A 32 13.60 -3.58 1.99
C GLU A 32 14.23 -4.93 2.38
N ALA A 33 14.43 -5.16 3.69
CA ALA A 33 15.15 -6.34 4.19
C ALA A 33 14.45 -7.67 3.84
N GLN A 34 13.12 -7.68 3.85
CA GLN A 34 12.31 -8.86 3.53
C GLN A 34 11.88 -8.90 2.06
N ARG A 35 12.22 -7.86 1.29
CA ARG A 35 11.84 -7.70 -0.12
C ARG A 35 10.32 -7.80 -0.32
N ILE A 36 9.56 -7.10 0.52
CA ILE A 36 8.09 -7.10 0.48
C ILE A 36 7.63 -6.47 -0.84
N ASN A 37 6.86 -7.23 -1.63
CA ASN A 37 6.44 -6.80 -2.95
C ASN A 37 4.96 -6.38 -3.03
N VAL A 38 4.15 -6.72 -2.04
CA VAL A 38 2.75 -6.33 -1.93
C VAL A 38 2.51 -5.81 -0.51
N LEU A 39 1.90 -4.63 -0.38
CA LEU A 39 1.60 -4.02 0.91
C LEU A 39 0.25 -3.33 0.88
N GLN A 40 -0.47 -3.33 2.01
CA GLN A 40 -1.72 -2.62 2.17
C GLN A 40 -1.65 -1.67 3.37
N MET A 41 -2.11 -0.42 3.22
CA MET A 41 -2.27 0.51 4.34
C MET A 41 -3.28 1.63 4.04
N PRO A 42 -3.94 2.21 5.07
CA PRO A 42 -4.75 3.40 4.89
C PRO A 42 -3.92 4.60 4.37
N PRO A 43 -4.53 5.50 3.58
CA PRO A 43 -3.89 6.74 3.13
C PRO A 43 -3.22 7.57 4.24
N SER A 44 -3.84 7.69 5.42
CA SER A 44 -3.28 8.43 6.55
C SER A 44 -1.97 7.82 7.07
N LEU A 45 -1.87 6.49 7.12
CA LEU A 45 -0.66 5.78 7.51
C LEU A 45 0.44 5.94 6.45
N LEU A 46 0.09 5.83 5.17
CA LEU A 46 1.03 6.11 4.08
C LEU A 46 1.58 7.54 4.17
N GLN A 47 0.71 8.53 4.41
CA GLN A 47 1.13 9.93 4.54
C GLN A 47 2.10 10.14 5.71
N ALA A 48 1.87 9.47 6.84
CA ALA A 48 2.73 9.55 8.01
C ALA A 48 4.08 8.86 7.80
N LEU A 49 4.10 7.75 7.06
CA LEU A 49 5.30 6.93 6.89
C LEU A 49 6.17 7.31 5.71
N LEU A 50 5.57 7.84 4.63
CA LEU A 50 6.30 8.18 3.41
C LEU A 50 7.56 9.04 3.66
N PRO A 51 7.57 10.05 4.57
CA PRO A 51 8.77 10.82 4.87
C PRO A 51 9.97 10.01 5.35
N PHE A 52 9.74 8.88 6.02
CA PHE A 52 10.78 7.99 6.56
C PHE A 52 11.33 6.99 5.53
N ALA A 53 10.73 6.89 4.34
CA ALA A 53 11.25 6.02 3.28
C ALA A 53 12.54 6.58 2.71
N GLY A 54 13.63 5.80 2.78
CA GLY A 54 14.85 6.04 2.01
C GLY A 54 14.67 5.74 0.52
N ASP A 55 15.61 6.22 -0.31
CA ASP A 55 15.49 6.21 -1.78
C ASP A 55 15.27 4.80 -2.37
N ASP A 56 15.91 3.77 -1.81
CA ASP A 56 15.86 2.40 -2.35
C ASP A 56 14.88 1.47 -1.60
N GLN A 57 14.27 1.95 -0.51
CA GLN A 57 13.49 1.07 0.39
C GLN A 57 12.16 0.64 -0.20
N LEU A 58 11.70 1.31 -1.25
CA LEU A 58 10.46 1.00 -1.97
C LEU A 58 10.69 0.15 -3.22
N ASP A 59 11.94 -0.14 -3.60
CA ASP A 59 12.27 -0.80 -4.88
C ASP A 59 11.74 -2.22 -5.00
N SER A 60 11.62 -2.92 -3.86
CA SER A 60 11.05 -4.27 -3.85
C SER A 60 9.52 -4.27 -3.97
N LEU A 61 8.87 -3.14 -3.67
CA LEU A 61 7.43 -3.00 -3.66
C LEU A 61 6.92 -2.86 -5.10
N ARG A 62 6.09 -3.81 -5.57
CA ARG A 62 5.45 -3.73 -6.90
C ARG A 62 4.03 -3.19 -6.85
N LEU A 63 3.35 -3.39 -5.71
CA LEU A 63 1.91 -3.14 -5.55
C LEU A 63 1.65 -2.56 -4.17
N LEU A 64 1.03 -1.37 -4.14
CA LEU A 64 0.56 -0.73 -2.92
C LEU A 64 -0.95 -0.57 -2.98
N CYS A 65 -1.63 -1.17 -2.03
CA CYS A 65 -3.07 -1.06 -1.88
C CYS A 65 -3.41 -0.07 -0.77
N CYS A 66 -4.24 0.92 -1.09
CA CYS A 66 -4.81 1.86 -0.11
C CYS A 66 -6.32 1.67 -0.02
N GLY A 67 -6.89 1.82 1.16
CA GLY A 67 -8.34 1.70 1.36
C GLY A 67 -8.77 2.16 2.74
N GLY A 68 -10.09 2.23 2.95
CA GLY A 68 -10.70 2.65 4.21
C GLY A 68 -10.76 4.17 4.44
N GLU A 69 -10.04 4.97 3.64
CA GLU A 69 -10.10 6.44 3.67
C GLU A 69 -9.99 7.00 2.25
N ALA A 70 -10.32 8.28 2.07
CA ALA A 70 -10.14 8.95 0.79
C ALA A 70 -8.65 9.09 0.45
N LEU A 71 -8.27 8.61 -0.73
CA LEU A 71 -6.91 8.73 -1.25
C LEU A 71 -6.75 10.06 -2.00
N SER A 72 -5.77 10.89 -1.61
CA SER A 72 -5.56 12.20 -2.20
C SER A 72 -4.51 12.17 -3.32
N GLY A 73 -4.77 12.90 -4.42
CA GLY A 73 -3.79 13.04 -5.50
C GLY A 73 -2.46 13.65 -5.04
N ALA A 74 -2.48 14.57 -4.06
CA ALA A 74 -1.27 15.17 -3.50
C ALA A 74 -0.34 14.14 -2.82
N LEU A 75 -0.91 13.16 -2.10
CA LEU A 75 -0.13 12.07 -1.52
C LEU A 75 0.48 11.18 -2.61
N LEU A 76 -0.26 10.91 -3.69
CA LEU A 76 0.22 10.11 -4.81
C LEU A 76 1.30 10.81 -5.63
N GLU A 77 1.22 12.13 -5.80
CA GLU A 77 2.31 12.91 -6.39
C GLU A 77 3.58 12.83 -5.55
N GLN A 78 3.48 12.85 -4.21
CA GLN A 78 4.64 12.68 -3.33
C GLN A 78 5.20 11.25 -3.44
N LEU A 79 4.34 10.25 -3.45
CA LEU A 79 4.71 8.84 -3.57
C LEU A 79 5.39 8.56 -4.93
N GLY A 80 4.83 9.05 -6.03
CA GLY A 80 5.32 8.83 -7.39
C GLY A 80 6.69 9.45 -7.69
N ARG A 81 7.18 10.37 -6.84
CA ARG A 81 8.56 10.89 -6.88
C ARG A 81 9.58 9.89 -6.31
N ARG A 82 9.13 8.99 -5.44
CA ARG A 82 9.98 8.03 -4.70
C ARG A 82 9.77 6.59 -5.15
N TRP A 83 8.63 6.29 -5.77
CA TRP A 83 8.24 4.93 -6.11
C TRP A 83 7.64 4.83 -7.50
N ASN A 84 7.88 3.70 -8.15
CA ASN A 84 7.43 3.39 -9.50
C ASN A 84 6.77 2.00 -9.54
N GLY A 85 5.55 1.91 -9.01
CA GLY A 85 4.77 0.69 -9.04
C GLY A 85 3.27 0.93 -9.21
N GLU A 86 2.51 -0.15 -9.04
CA GLU A 86 1.06 -0.17 -9.23
C GLU A 86 0.33 0.21 -7.94
N LEU A 87 -0.47 1.28 -8.02
CA LEU A 87 -1.34 1.68 -6.93
C LEU A 87 -2.73 1.06 -7.14
N VAL A 88 -3.34 0.59 -6.05
CA VAL A 88 -4.74 0.20 -6.03
C VAL A 88 -5.47 0.96 -4.93
N ASN A 89 -6.47 1.75 -5.31
CA ASN A 89 -7.43 2.34 -4.39
C ASN A 89 -8.60 1.37 -4.22
N LEU A 90 -8.73 0.82 -3.02
CA LEU A 90 -9.72 -0.17 -2.61
C LEU A 90 -10.85 0.50 -1.84
N TYR A 91 -12.08 0.08 -2.12
CA TYR A 91 -13.25 0.52 -1.37
C TYR A 91 -14.20 -0.66 -1.12
N GLY A 92 -14.55 -0.84 0.14
CA GLY A 92 -15.70 -1.63 0.55
C GLY A 92 -15.97 -1.48 2.03
N PRO A 93 -17.24 -1.61 2.45
CA PRO A 93 -17.57 -1.77 3.86
C PRO A 93 -17.28 -3.21 4.31
N THR A 94 -17.16 -3.43 5.62
CA THR A 94 -16.95 -4.76 6.21
C THR A 94 -18.04 -5.75 5.77
N GLU A 95 -19.29 -5.29 5.64
CA GLU A 95 -20.46 -6.04 5.21
C GLU A 95 -20.35 -6.59 3.77
N ALA A 96 -19.46 -6.02 2.95
CA ALA A 96 -19.20 -6.45 1.58
C ALA A 96 -17.96 -7.34 1.42
N THR A 97 -17.42 -7.87 2.52
CA THR A 97 -16.20 -8.71 2.54
C THR A 97 -14.94 -7.92 2.18
N ILE A 98 -14.62 -6.94 3.04
CA ILE A 98 -13.42 -6.07 2.94
C ILE A 98 -13.56 -5.02 1.85
N ASP A 99 -13.39 -5.37 0.57
CA ASP A 99 -13.37 -4.43 -0.55
C ASP A 99 -14.29 -4.93 -1.67
N ALA A 100 -15.12 -4.05 -2.22
CA ALA A 100 -16.15 -4.35 -3.23
C ALA A 100 -15.87 -3.75 -4.60
N CYS A 101 -15.06 -2.69 -4.66
CA CYS A 101 -14.59 -2.12 -5.92
C CYS A 101 -13.15 -1.62 -5.78
N CYS A 102 -12.47 -1.49 -6.91
CA CYS A 102 -11.12 -0.96 -6.95
C CYS A 102 -10.85 -0.11 -8.19
N PHE A 103 -9.96 0.86 -8.01
CA PHE A 103 -9.28 1.58 -9.09
C PHE A 103 -7.80 1.21 -9.04
N SER A 104 -7.21 0.89 -10.20
CA SER A 104 -5.80 0.54 -10.32
C SER A 104 -5.14 1.30 -11.45
N ALA A 105 -3.95 1.84 -11.17
CA ALA A 105 -3.12 2.53 -12.15
C ALA A 105 -1.66 2.62 -11.68
N PRO A 106 -0.70 2.78 -12.60
CA PRO A 106 0.66 3.15 -12.24
C PRO A 106 0.67 4.46 -11.46
N VAL A 107 1.35 4.53 -10.32
CA VAL A 107 1.28 5.68 -9.40
C VAL A 107 1.57 7.03 -10.08
N LYS A 108 2.44 7.05 -11.09
CA LYS A 108 2.84 8.26 -11.83
C LYS A 108 1.78 8.76 -12.82
N GLU A 109 0.81 7.93 -13.14
CA GLU A 109 -0.30 8.27 -14.04
C GLU A 109 -1.55 8.74 -13.27
N VAL A 110 -1.47 8.76 -11.94
CA VAL A 110 -2.58 9.13 -11.07
C VAL A 110 -2.46 10.59 -10.63
N GLY A 111 -3.55 11.35 -10.77
CA GLY A 111 -3.63 12.75 -10.32
C GLY A 111 -5.08 13.20 -10.11
N GLY A 112 -5.26 14.27 -9.35
CA GLY A 112 -6.58 14.83 -9.06
C GLY A 112 -7.40 14.02 -8.05
N GLU A 113 -8.72 13.92 -8.29
CA GLU A 113 -9.63 13.10 -7.49
C GLU A 113 -9.48 11.63 -7.86
N ILE A 114 -9.28 10.78 -6.85
CA ILE A 114 -9.03 9.35 -7.06
C ILE A 114 -10.36 8.60 -6.95
N PRO A 115 -10.83 7.95 -8.02
CA PRO A 115 -12.09 7.22 -7.97
C PRO A 115 -11.95 5.96 -7.10
N ILE A 116 -13.07 5.49 -6.57
CA ILE A 116 -13.17 4.16 -5.94
C ILE A 116 -13.15 3.01 -6.97
N GLY A 117 -13.28 3.36 -8.25
CA GLY A 117 -13.18 2.45 -9.38
C GLY A 117 -14.43 1.63 -9.63
N ALA A 118 -14.24 0.38 -10.03
CA ALA A 118 -15.30 -0.53 -10.46
C ALA A 118 -15.22 -1.87 -9.71
N PRO A 119 -16.32 -2.65 -9.65
CA PRO A 119 -16.32 -4.00 -9.09
C PRO A 119 -15.32 -4.95 -9.76
#